data_AF-A0A2V6IDH5-F1
#
_entry.id   AF-A0A2V6IDH5-F1
#
_cell.length_a   1.000
_cell.length_b   1.000
_cell.length_c   1.000
_cell.angle_alpha   90.00
_cell.angle_beta   90.00
_cell.angle_gamma   90.00
#
_symmetry.space_group_name_H-M   'P 1'
#
loop_
_entity.id
_entity.type
_entity.pdbx_description
1 polymer ?
#
loop_
_entity_poly.entity_id
_entity_poly.type
_entity_poly.pdbx_seq_one_letter_code
_entity_poly.pdbx_strand_id
1 'polypeptide(L)'
;MKPAQILAVVAKSDQKTSAGKKADGKTLLDDANKALAAMIKAARADKGLDPKTPKNKLFWKSTQLIAKNLKIAKTGLVAKSNDFFKGIAVARQAEEQMKVDWELTDSKNKQVIENGKKLGHAIALLRIDFSKEAARKKKGGELTAKEKAEFEKIKAQQKELLAKIAKLEAGAKKDKALEKGLREMKKHAEHIVKEPVTLDAYIATLYLLDDQIGLIRGYEYYVDKPWRADYLVLVDWTNTYATSYYEWETSVSYDWALVDTTVDIDHGEDVTVSESVSEEEINSEEAYAEHESFDMSESEGEEVAAEEDTDEEVASADDDSMEDASDDEGEDVSDADSGNDEGADDNGGDDDGGGDDGRR
;
A
#
# COMPACT_ATOMS: atom_id res chain seq x y z
N MET A 1 6.66 -16.66 21.92
CA MET A 1 7.62 -15.63 21.44
C MET A 1 8.39 -16.21 20.26
N LYS A 2 8.11 -15.76 19.03
CA LYS A 2 9.04 -15.68 17.89
C LYS A 2 8.35 -15.02 16.68
N PRO A 3 8.79 -13.82 16.26
CA PRO A 3 8.39 -13.16 15.03
C PRO A 3 9.35 -13.57 13.90
N ALA A 4 8.86 -14.16 12.80
CA ALA A 4 9.75 -14.68 11.76
C ALA A 4 9.28 -14.58 10.30
N GLN A 5 8.07 -14.12 9.97
CA GLN A 5 7.60 -14.22 8.58
C GLN A 5 7.57 -12.93 7.76
N ILE A 6 7.65 -11.74 8.38
CA ILE A 6 7.93 -10.49 7.63
C ILE A 6 9.44 -10.35 7.30
N LEU A 7 10.29 -11.21 7.89
CA LEU A 7 11.74 -11.21 7.65
C LEU A 7 12.19 -12.20 6.56
N ALA A 8 11.27 -12.93 5.91
CA ALA A 8 11.62 -13.97 4.95
C ALA A 8 12.05 -13.44 3.56
N VAL A 9 11.89 -12.14 3.29
CA VAL A 9 12.44 -11.52 2.05
C VAL A 9 13.93 -11.16 2.22
N VAL A 10 14.43 -11.00 3.45
CA VAL A 10 15.80 -10.46 3.69
C VAL A 10 16.84 -11.53 4.04
N ALA A 11 16.45 -12.81 4.17
CA ALA A 11 17.37 -13.90 4.54
C ALA A 11 17.32 -15.09 3.55
N LYS A 12 17.62 -14.85 2.28
CA LYS A 12 18.04 -15.88 1.31
C LYS A 12 19.16 -15.38 0.39
N SER A 13 20.24 -14.89 0.99
CA SER A 13 21.56 -14.96 0.34
C SER A 13 22.04 -16.42 0.40
N ASP A 14 21.61 -17.22 -0.57
CA ASP A 14 22.47 -18.14 -1.34
C ASP A 14 21.63 -19.14 -2.16
N GLN A 15 21.86 -19.06 -3.48
CA GLN A 15 21.49 -19.99 -4.54
C GLN A 15 19.99 -20.20 -4.84
N LYS A 16 19.40 -19.20 -5.51
CA LYS A 16 18.61 -19.44 -6.72
C LYS A 16 19.17 -18.50 -7.79
N THR A 17 19.57 -19.04 -8.93
CA THR A 17 20.20 -18.30 -10.03
C THR A 17 19.27 -17.19 -10.55
N SER A 18 19.35 -15.99 -9.98
CA SER A 18 18.83 -14.79 -10.62
C SER A 18 19.84 -14.36 -11.68
N ALA A 19 19.60 -14.75 -12.92
CA ALA A 19 19.98 -13.88 -14.03
C ALA A 19 18.89 -12.79 -14.18
N GLY A 20 18.52 -12.17 -13.05
CA GLY A 20 17.40 -11.23 -12.93
C GLY A 20 17.69 -9.96 -13.71
N LYS A 21 16.65 -9.42 -14.34
CA LYS A 21 16.75 -8.12 -15.02
C LYS A 21 17.14 -7.09 -13.96
N LYS A 22 18.11 -6.23 -14.28
CA LYS A 22 18.55 -5.14 -13.41
C LYS A 22 18.07 -3.81 -13.97
N ALA A 23 17.65 -2.91 -13.10
CA ALA A 23 17.23 -1.57 -13.49
C ALA A 23 17.77 -0.52 -12.52
N ASP A 24 18.13 0.65 -13.06
CA ASP A 24 18.42 1.85 -12.28
C ASP A 24 17.14 2.70 -12.10
N GLY A 25 17.23 3.77 -11.31
CA GLY A 25 16.07 4.61 -11.02
C GLY A 25 15.48 5.30 -12.25
N LYS A 26 16.32 5.62 -13.25
CA LYS A 26 15.84 6.19 -14.52
C LYS A 26 15.06 5.15 -15.33
N THR A 27 15.60 3.94 -15.43
CA THR A 27 15.02 2.83 -16.18
C THR A 27 13.66 2.46 -15.60
N LEU A 28 13.54 2.36 -14.27
CA LEU A 28 12.26 2.07 -13.62
C LEU A 28 11.23 3.20 -13.84
N LEU A 29 11.67 4.46 -13.85
CA LEU A 29 10.78 5.57 -14.13
C LEU A 29 10.28 5.55 -15.58
N ASP A 30 11.15 5.21 -16.53
CA ASP A 30 10.76 5.03 -17.93
C ASP A 30 9.82 3.82 -18.09
N ASP A 31 10.06 2.72 -17.38
CA ASP A 31 9.20 1.52 -17.38
C ASP A 31 7.83 1.82 -16.75
N ALA A 32 7.76 2.59 -15.66
CA ALA A 32 6.49 3.06 -15.07
C ALA A 32 5.68 3.92 -16.06
N ASN A 33 6.33 4.89 -16.74
CA ASN A 33 5.64 5.73 -17.74
C ASN A 33 5.14 4.91 -18.93
N LYS A 34 5.91 3.91 -19.39
CA LYS A 34 5.48 2.99 -20.46
C LYS A 34 4.30 2.14 -20.02
N ALA A 35 4.33 1.58 -18.81
CA ALA A 35 3.25 0.76 -18.27
C ALA A 35 1.95 1.56 -18.13
N LEU A 36 2.04 2.79 -17.62
CA LEU A 36 0.89 3.70 -17.55
C LEU A 36 0.32 4.00 -18.94
N ALA A 37 1.16 4.33 -19.91
CA ALA A 37 0.72 4.63 -21.27
C ALA A 37 0.08 3.40 -21.96
N ALA A 38 0.64 2.21 -21.77
CA ALA A 38 0.05 0.96 -22.26
C ALA A 38 -1.32 0.68 -21.62
N MET A 39 -1.42 0.85 -20.30
CA MET A 39 -2.67 0.69 -19.56
C MET A 39 -3.75 1.67 -20.03
N ILE A 40 -3.41 2.96 -20.17
CA ILE A 40 -4.33 3.98 -20.69
C ILE A 40 -4.76 3.67 -22.13
N LYS A 41 -3.85 3.22 -22.98
CA LYS A 41 -4.16 2.81 -24.36
C LYS A 41 -5.14 1.65 -24.40
N ALA A 42 -4.93 0.62 -23.58
CA ALA A 42 -5.84 -0.51 -23.44
C ALA A 42 -7.22 -0.06 -22.92
N ALA A 43 -7.24 0.81 -21.91
CA ALA A 43 -8.47 1.34 -21.33
C ALA A 43 -9.27 2.18 -22.34
N ARG A 44 -8.61 3.04 -23.13
CA ARG A 44 -9.28 3.84 -24.18
C ARG A 44 -9.83 2.99 -25.33
N ALA A 45 -9.25 1.82 -25.58
CA ALA A 45 -9.75 0.87 -26.57
C ALA A 45 -10.98 0.09 -26.07
N ASP A 46 -11.18 0.04 -24.75
CA ASP A 46 -12.32 -0.61 -24.12
C ASP A 46 -13.54 0.32 -24.05
N LYS A 47 -14.61 -0.06 -24.74
CA LYS A 47 -15.86 0.72 -24.73
C LYS A 47 -16.56 0.69 -23.38
N GLY A 48 -16.28 -0.30 -22.53
CA GLY A 48 -16.79 -0.38 -21.17
C GLY A 48 -16.17 0.66 -20.24
N LEU A 49 -15.00 1.21 -20.61
CA LEU A 49 -14.25 2.19 -19.83
C LEU A 49 -14.41 3.63 -20.36
N ASP A 50 -15.55 3.97 -20.98
CA ASP A 50 -15.79 5.35 -21.46
C ASP A 50 -15.65 6.34 -20.27
N PRO A 51 -14.76 7.35 -20.36
CA PRO A 51 -14.58 8.35 -19.31
C PRO A 51 -15.82 9.21 -19.02
N LYS A 52 -16.83 9.19 -19.89
CA LYS A 52 -18.10 9.88 -19.66
C LYS A 52 -19.05 9.09 -18.76
N THR A 53 -18.85 7.79 -18.62
CA THR A 53 -19.63 6.96 -17.71
C THR A 53 -19.25 7.31 -16.26
N PRO A 54 -20.21 7.68 -15.39
CA PRO A 54 -19.93 8.14 -14.03
C PRO A 54 -18.98 7.23 -13.24
N LYS A 55 -19.24 5.92 -13.16
CA LYS A 55 -18.41 4.96 -12.41
C LYS A 55 -16.95 4.87 -12.88
N ASN A 56 -16.69 5.17 -14.15
CA ASN A 56 -15.34 5.12 -14.73
C ASN A 56 -14.52 6.39 -14.47
N LYS A 57 -15.15 7.51 -14.10
CA LYS A 57 -14.46 8.81 -13.96
C LYS A 57 -13.33 8.76 -12.93
N LEU A 58 -13.51 7.99 -11.86
CA LEU A 58 -12.54 7.87 -10.77
C LEU A 58 -11.28 7.15 -11.23
N PHE A 59 -11.43 6.05 -11.95
CA PHE A 59 -10.31 5.36 -12.59
C PHE A 59 -9.50 6.32 -13.48
N TRP A 60 -10.16 7.09 -14.35
CA TRP A 60 -9.50 8.08 -15.20
C TRP A 60 -8.84 9.22 -14.42
N LYS A 61 -9.46 9.69 -13.34
CA LYS A 61 -8.87 10.69 -12.43
C LYS A 61 -7.61 10.18 -11.75
N SER A 62 -7.59 8.93 -11.30
CA SER A 62 -6.44 8.32 -10.65
C SER A 62 -5.30 8.07 -11.62
N THR A 63 -5.57 7.56 -12.83
CA THR A 63 -4.53 7.45 -13.89
C THR A 63 -3.92 8.80 -14.23
N GLN A 64 -4.72 9.87 -14.26
CA GLN A 64 -4.26 11.23 -14.49
C GLN A 64 -3.35 11.72 -13.35
N LEU A 65 -3.70 11.42 -12.10
CA LEU A 65 -2.90 11.77 -10.94
C LEU A 65 -1.55 11.02 -10.94
N ILE A 66 -1.52 9.75 -11.34
CA ILE A 66 -0.27 8.99 -11.50
C ILE A 66 0.58 9.66 -12.59
N ALA A 67 0.03 9.94 -13.78
CA ALA A 67 0.75 10.58 -14.88
C ALA A 67 1.40 11.91 -14.46
N LYS A 68 0.62 12.76 -13.77
CA LYS A 68 1.11 14.04 -13.24
C LYS A 68 2.31 13.86 -12.30
N ASN A 69 2.24 12.88 -11.40
CA ASN A 69 3.28 12.69 -10.39
C ASN A 69 4.51 11.96 -10.93
N LEU A 70 4.37 11.07 -11.93
CA LEU A 70 5.51 10.53 -12.67
C LEU A 70 6.24 11.63 -13.46
N LYS A 71 5.51 12.60 -14.03
CA LYS A 71 6.11 13.78 -14.69
C LYS A 71 6.88 14.66 -13.70
N ILE A 72 6.32 14.90 -12.51
CA ILE A 72 7.01 15.60 -11.41
C ILE A 72 8.27 14.83 -11.02
N ALA A 73 8.18 13.50 -10.87
CA ALA A 73 9.32 12.68 -10.53
C ALA A 73 10.43 12.77 -11.59
N LYS A 74 10.07 12.68 -12.88
CA LYS A 74 11.00 12.77 -14.02
C LYS A 74 11.70 14.12 -14.07
N THR A 75 10.94 15.20 -13.88
CA THR A 75 11.49 16.56 -13.81
C THR A 75 12.45 16.70 -12.63
N GLY A 76 12.06 16.18 -11.46
CA GLY A 76 12.87 16.19 -10.25
C GLY A 76 14.14 15.35 -10.35
N LEU A 77 14.10 14.21 -11.05
CA LEU A 77 15.27 13.37 -11.31
C LEU A 77 16.32 14.11 -12.14
N VAL A 78 15.89 14.76 -13.23
CA VAL A 78 16.76 15.58 -14.09
C VAL A 78 17.33 16.77 -13.33
N ALA A 79 16.51 17.44 -12.52
CA ALA A 79 16.91 18.59 -11.72
C ALA A 79 17.68 18.22 -10.45
N LYS A 80 17.76 16.93 -10.09
CA LYS A 80 18.29 16.43 -8.81
C LYS A 80 17.64 17.15 -7.62
N SER A 81 16.31 17.24 -7.63
CA SER A 81 15.49 17.92 -6.62
C SER A 81 14.60 16.97 -5.83
N ASN A 82 14.05 17.45 -4.70
CA ASN A 82 13.11 16.68 -3.88
C ASN A 82 11.82 16.29 -4.63
N ASP A 83 11.53 16.93 -5.76
CA ASP A 83 10.36 16.60 -6.57
C ASP A 83 10.42 15.17 -7.10
N PHE A 84 11.61 14.58 -7.25
CA PHE A 84 11.77 13.16 -7.56
C PHE A 84 11.06 12.28 -6.52
N PHE A 85 11.38 12.49 -5.24
CA PHE A 85 10.83 11.69 -4.13
C PHE A 85 9.35 11.97 -3.91
N LYS A 86 8.95 13.24 -3.97
CA LYS A 86 7.54 13.64 -3.84
C LYS A 86 6.69 13.05 -4.95
N GLY A 87 7.17 13.12 -6.19
CA GLY A 87 6.49 12.52 -7.34
C GLY A 87 6.31 11.03 -7.19
N ILE A 88 7.34 10.28 -6.76
CA ILE A 88 7.23 8.83 -6.54
C ILE A 88 6.23 8.49 -5.43
N ALA A 89 6.32 9.16 -4.27
CA ALA A 89 5.43 8.88 -3.14
C ALA A 89 3.95 9.16 -3.49
N VAL A 90 3.67 10.28 -4.15
CA VAL A 90 2.30 10.62 -4.55
C VAL A 90 1.82 9.73 -5.71
N ALA A 91 2.70 9.31 -6.63
CA ALA A 91 2.35 8.33 -7.65
C ALA A 91 1.97 6.98 -7.02
N ARG A 92 2.67 6.54 -5.96
CA ARG A 92 2.31 5.33 -5.20
C ARG A 92 0.94 5.45 -4.53
N GLN A 93 0.67 6.57 -3.86
CA GLN A 93 -0.65 6.82 -3.27
C GLN A 93 -1.77 6.82 -4.31
N ALA A 94 -1.51 7.39 -5.50
CA ALA A 94 -2.49 7.44 -6.59
C ALA A 94 -2.69 6.08 -7.28
N GLU A 95 -1.65 5.25 -7.34
CA GLU A 95 -1.75 3.87 -7.84
C GLU A 95 -2.57 3.00 -6.90
N GLU A 96 -2.41 3.15 -5.59
CA GLU A 96 -3.26 2.43 -4.63
C GLU A 96 -4.72 2.90 -4.68
N GLN A 97 -4.95 4.21 -4.85
CA GLN A 97 -6.29 4.74 -5.13
C GLN A 97 -6.88 4.13 -6.42
N MET A 98 -6.06 4.03 -7.49
CA MET A 98 -6.50 3.49 -8.79
C MET A 98 -6.98 2.04 -8.70
N LYS A 99 -6.41 1.21 -7.82
CA LYS A 99 -6.88 -0.17 -7.62
C LYS A 99 -8.31 -0.21 -7.12
N VAL A 100 -8.62 0.63 -6.12
CA VAL A 100 -9.99 0.78 -5.60
C VAL A 100 -10.91 1.33 -6.69
N ASP A 101 -10.48 2.38 -7.41
CA ASP A 101 -11.27 2.97 -8.48
C ASP A 101 -11.47 2.03 -9.68
N TRP A 102 -10.59 1.05 -9.88
CA TRP A 102 -10.71 0.02 -10.91
C TRP A 102 -11.85 -0.96 -10.57
N GLU A 103 -12.00 -1.33 -9.29
CA GLU A 103 -13.10 -2.20 -8.83
C GLU A 103 -14.47 -1.61 -9.23
N LEU A 104 -14.65 -0.29 -9.11
CA LEU A 104 -15.87 0.42 -9.52
C LEU A 104 -16.23 0.32 -11.01
N THR A 105 -15.27 -0.02 -11.87
CA THR A 105 -15.52 -0.05 -13.31
C THR A 105 -16.23 -1.32 -13.77
N ASP A 106 -16.18 -2.38 -12.96
CA ASP A 106 -16.53 -3.77 -13.32
C ASP A 106 -15.78 -4.34 -14.54
N SER A 107 -14.78 -3.62 -15.05
CA SER A 107 -14.04 -4.05 -16.23
C SER A 107 -13.13 -5.22 -15.89
N LYS A 108 -13.07 -6.20 -16.79
CA LYS A 108 -12.20 -7.38 -16.70
C LYS A 108 -11.11 -7.34 -17.77
N ASN A 109 -10.72 -6.13 -18.19
CA ASN A 109 -9.77 -5.96 -19.28
C ASN A 109 -8.37 -6.38 -18.84
N LYS A 110 -7.95 -7.56 -19.27
CA LYS A 110 -6.65 -8.17 -18.91
C LYS A 110 -5.46 -7.27 -19.23
N GLN A 111 -5.48 -6.54 -20.33
CA GLN A 111 -4.37 -5.65 -20.68
C GLN A 111 -4.29 -4.44 -19.74
N VAL A 112 -5.42 -3.95 -19.25
CA VAL A 112 -5.45 -2.88 -18.24
C VAL A 112 -4.91 -3.41 -16.91
N ILE A 113 -5.34 -4.60 -16.50
CA ILE A 113 -4.87 -5.26 -15.26
C ILE A 113 -3.37 -5.56 -15.32
N GLU A 114 -2.90 -6.23 -16.36
CA GLU A 114 -1.49 -6.62 -16.51
C GLU A 114 -0.56 -5.40 -16.55
N ASN A 115 -0.92 -4.35 -17.30
CA ASN A 115 -0.13 -3.13 -17.35
C ASN A 115 -0.24 -2.32 -16.05
N GLY A 116 -1.38 -2.38 -15.35
CA GLY A 116 -1.56 -1.82 -14.00
C GLY A 116 -0.63 -2.47 -12.97
N LYS A 117 -0.50 -3.80 -12.98
CA LYS A 117 0.47 -4.53 -12.12
C LYS A 117 1.90 -4.10 -12.40
N LYS A 118 2.29 -4.03 -13.68
CA LYS A 118 3.64 -3.56 -14.11
C LYS A 118 3.94 -2.14 -13.65
N LEU A 119 2.94 -1.26 -13.75
CA LEU A 119 3.01 0.11 -13.25
C LEU A 119 3.23 0.13 -11.72
N GLY A 120 2.43 -0.63 -10.98
CA GLY A 120 2.53 -0.78 -9.53
C GLY A 120 3.91 -1.27 -9.10
N HIS A 121 4.43 -2.33 -9.73
CA HIS A 121 5.77 -2.86 -9.47
C HIS A 121 6.87 -1.82 -9.71
N ALA A 122 6.83 -1.11 -10.84
CA ALA A 122 7.83 -0.10 -11.17
C ALA A 122 7.82 1.06 -10.16
N ILE A 123 6.63 1.53 -9.75
CA ILE A 123 6.49 2.58 -8.74
C ILE A 123 6.96 2.09 -7.36
N ALA A 124 6.62 0.85 -6.97
CA ALA A 124 7.05 0.26 -5.71
C ALA A 124 8.58 0.15 -5.63
N LEU A 125 9.23 -0.36 -6.68
CA LEU A 125 10.69 -0.44 -6.77
C LEU A 125 11.35 0.95 -6.69
N LEU A 126 10.80 1.95 -7.40
CA LEU A 126 11.25 3.33 -7.26
C LEU A 126 11.16 3.83 -5.82
N ARG A 127 10.05 3.54 -5.15
CA ARG A 127 9.77 3.97 -3.77
C ARG A 127 10.66 3.27 -2.74
N ILE A 128 10.94 1.99 -2.92
CA ILE A 128 11.64 1.14 -1.93
C ILE A 128 13.15 1.21 -2.08
N ASP A 129 13.67 1.45 -3.29
CA ASP A 129 15.12 1.36 -3.55
C ASP A 129 15.82 2.68 -3.83
N PHE A 130 15.07 3.66 -4.34
CA PHE A 130 15.62 4.93 -4.81
C PHE A 130 15.16 6.13 -4.00
N SER A 131 14.35 5.95 -2.97
CA SER A 131 13.90 7.05 -2.10
C SER A 131 14.91 7.47 -1.02
N LYS A 132 14.62 8.57 -0.31
CA LYS A 132 15.40 8.99 0.87
C LYS A 132 15.33 7.97 2.01
N GLU A 133 14.20 7.30 2.17
CA GLU A 133 13.97 6.18 3.08
C GLU A 133 14.87 4.99 2.72
N ALA A 134 14.96 4.66 1.42
CA ALA A 134 15.84 3.60 0.93
C ALA A 134 17.31 3.91 1.25
N ALA A 135 17.75 5.14 0.96
CA ALA A 135 19.09 5.60 1.30
C ALA A 135 19.34 5.56 2.81
N ARG A 136 18.34 5.97 3.60
CA ARG A 136 18.40 5.96 5.06
C ARG A 136 18.48 4.54 5.64
N LYS A 137 17.75 3.59 5.04
CA LYS A 137 17.78 2.16 5.37
C LYS A 137 19.14 1.54 5.02
N LYS A 138 19.65 1.80 3.81
CA LYS A 138 20.99 1.36 3.36
C LYS A 138 22.12 1.88 4.26
N LYS A 139 21.99 3.10 4.77
CA LYS A 139 22.93 3.68 5.76
C LYS A 139 22.92 2.92 7.11
N GLY A 140 21.80 2.31 7.48
CA GLY A 140 21.65 1.52 8.70
C GLY A 140 21.78 2.33 10.00
N GLY A 141 22.03 1.61 11.10
CA GLY A 141 22.15 2.17 12.44
C GLY A 141 20.82 2.40 13.15
N GLU A 142 20.87 2.98 14.34
CA GLU A 142 19.68 3.26 15.15
C GLU A 142 18.88 4.44 14.60
N LEU A 143 17.62 4.55 15.04
CA LEU A 143 16.81 5.75 14.83
C LEU A 143 17.43 6.94 15.54
N THR A 144 17.49 8.08 14.86
CA THR A 144 17.81 9.35 15.51
C THR A 144 16.69 9.75 16.48
N ALA A 145 16.97 10.68 17.41
CA ALA A 145 15.96 11.19 18.32
C ALA A 145 14.75 11.81 17.59
N LYS A 146 14.98 12.45 16.43
CA LYS A 146 13.92 13.02 15.59
C LYS A 146 13.07 11.94 14.93
N GLU A 147 13.70 10.93 14.32
CA GLU A 147 12.99 9.81 13.70
C GLU A 147 12.20 9.01 14.74
N LYS A 148 12.75 8.82 15.94
CA LYS A 148 12.05 8.17 17.06
C LYS A 148 10.81 8.97 17.50
N ALA A 149 10.95 10.29 17.63
CA ALA A 149 9.81 11.16 17.98
C ALA A 149 8.74 11.16 16.89
N GLU A 150 9.13 11.17 15.62
CA GLU A 150 8.19 11.10 14.50
C GLU A 150 7.50 9.73 14.44
N PHE A 151 8.22 8.63 14.69
CA PHE A 151 7.60 7.30 14.69
C PHE A 151 6.58 7.15 15.82
N GLU A 152 6.88 7.65 17.02
CA GLU A 152 5.91 7.67 18.13
C GLU A 152 4.69 8.54 17.81
N LYS A 153 4.90 9.67 17.13
CA LYS A 153 3.81 10.54 16.66
C LYS A 153 2.93 9.82 15.62
N ILE A 154 3.52 9.15 14.64
CA ILE A 154 2.79 8.33 13.66
C ILE A 154 1.96 7.27 14.40
N LYS A 155 2.55 6.54 15.36
CA LYS A 155 1.82 5.53 16.14
C LYS A 155 0.66 6.13 16.94
N ALA A 156 0.83 7.32 17.52
CA ALA A 156 -0.26 8.02 18.20
C ALA A 156 -1.38 8.39 17.22
N GLN A 157 -1.03 8.92 16.04
CA GLN A 157 -1.98 9.23 14.98
C GLN A 157 -2.71 7.98 14.47
N GLN A 158 -2.05 6.82 14.41
CA GLN A 158 -2.69 5.55 14.04
C GLN A 158 -3.69 5.07 15.10
N LYS A 159 -3.41 5.29 16.40
CA LYS A 159 -4.41 5.00 17.46
C LYS A 159 -5.65 5.89 17.34
N GLU A 160 -5.45 7.17 16.99
CA GLU A 160 -6.57 8.07 16.70
C GLU A 160 -7.34 7.63 15.45
N LEU A 161 -6.63 7.19 14.40
CA LEU A 161 -7.22 6.66 13.18
C LEU A 161 -8.08 5.41 13.46
N LEU A 162 -7.59 4.47 14.27
CA LEU A 162 -8.35 3.29 14.70
C LEU A 162 -9.65 3.67 15.42
N ALA A 163 -9.62 4.68 16.29
CA ALA A 163 -10.82 5.17 16.97
C ALA A 163 -11.84 5.78 15.98
N LYS A 164 -11.36 6.49 14.95
CA LYS A 164 -12.20 7.04 13.88
C LYS A 164 -12.81 5.95 13.00
N ILE A 165 -12.01 4.96 12.60
CA ILE A 165 -12.48 3.80 11.82
C ILE A 165 -13.55 3.03 12.60
N ALA A 166 -13.33 2.75 13.89
CA ALA A 166 -14.32 2.04 14.72
C ALA A 166 -15.68 2.77 14.80
N LYS A 167 -15.69 4.11 14.74
CA LYS A 167 -16.93 4.90 14.68
C LYS A 167 -17.65 4.70 13.35
N LEU A 168 -16.90 4.66 12.25
CA LEU A 168 -17.43 4.44 10.89
C LEU A 168 -17.92 3.01 10.69
N GLU A 169 -17.20 2.00 11.19
CA GLU A 169 -17.58 0.57 11.11
C GLU A 169 -18.98 0.30 11.67
N ALA A 170 -19.41 1.04 12.70
CA ALA A 170 -20.75 0.88 13.28
C ALA A 170 -21.87 1.36 12.33
N GLY A 171 -21.58 2.36 11.48
CA GLY A 171 -22.51 2.92 10.49
C GLY A 171 -22.43 2.24 9.12
N ALA A 172 -21.26 1.75 8.74
CA ALA A 172 -20.95 1.20 7.41
C ALA A 172 -21.38 -0.26 7.19
N LYS A 173 -21.90 -0.99 8.20
CA LYS A 173 -22.25 -2.43 8.09
C LYS A 173 -23.23 -2.80 6.96
N LYS A 174 -23.85 -1.80 6.32
CA LYS A 174 -24.78 -1.98 5.20
C LYS A 174 -24.09 -1.87 3.84
N ASP A 175 -22.93 -1.24 3.77
CA ASP A 175 -22.12 -1.04 2.57
C ASP A 175 -20.90 -1.96 2.62
N LYS A 176 -20.86 -2.95 1.72
CA LYS A 176 -19.85 -4.01 1.74
C LYS A 176 -18.48 -3.52 1.25
N ALA A 177 -18.44 -2.64 0.26
CA ALA A 177 -17.20 -2.09 -0.25
C ALA A 177 -16.54 -1.15 0.77
N LEU A 178 -17.32 -0.27 1.42
CA LEU A 178 -16.80 0.58 2.49
C LEU A 178 -16.38 -0.26 3.71
N GLU A 179 -17.11 -1.33 4.04
CA GLU A 179 -16.70 -2.27 5.09
C GLU A 179 -15.34 -2.92 4.78
N LYS A 180 -15.12 -3.38 3.54
CA LYS A 180 -13.83 -3.91 3.05
C LYS A 180 -12.72 -2.87 3.22
N GLY A 181 -12.93 -1.65 2.72
CA GLY A 181 -11.95 -0.58 2.79
C GLY A 181 -11.56 -0.20 4.22
N LEU A 182 -12.55 -0.05 5.11
CA LEU A 182 -12.30 0.25 6.53
C LEU A 182 -11.53 -0.88 7.23
N ARG A 183 -11.77 -2.14 6.86
CA ARG A 183 -11.06 -3.30 7.40
C ARG A 183 -9.58 -3.29 7.00
N GLU A 184 -9.25 -3.02 5.74
CA GLU A 184 -7.86 -2.92 5.30
C GLU A 184 -7.14 -1.72 5.94
N MET A 185 -7.79 -0.55 6.00
CA MET A 185 -7.23 0.62 6.70
C MET A 185 -6.93 0.33 8.18
N LYS A 186 -7.82 -0.42 8.84
CA LYS A 186 -7.66 -0.87 10.23
C LYS A 186 -6.50 -1.85 10.38
N LYS A 187 -6.39 -2.84 9.48
CA LYS A 187 -5.26 -3.78 9.44
C LYS A 187 -3.92 -3.05 9.37
N HIS A 188 -3.80 -2.07 8.48
CA HIS A 188 -2.60 -1.23 8.37
C HIS A 188 -2.33 -0.44 9.65
N ALA A 189 -3.35 0.22 10.20
CA ALA A 189 -3.21 1.02 11.41
C ALA A 189 -2.81 0.18 12.64
N GLU A 190 -3.42 -0.99 12.82
CA GLU A 190 -3.08 -1.93 13.88
C GLU A 190 -1.65 -2.46 13.75
N HIS A 191 -1.22 -2.77 12.53
CA HIS A 191 0.14 -3.22 12.25
C HIS A 191 1.16 -2.16 12.71
N ILE A 192 1.00 -0.91 12.25
CA ILE A 192 1.91 0.21 12.59
C ILE A 192 1.99 0.44 14.11
N VAL A 193 0.87 0.34 14.82
CA VAL A 193 0.85 0.52 16.29
C VAL A 193 1.68 -0.54 17.02
N LYS A 194 1.72 -1.77 16.49
CA LYS A 194 2.40 -2.94 17.10
C LYS A 194 3.89 -3.02 16.74
N GLU A 195 4.34 -2.33 15.69
CA GLU A 195 5.71 -2.37 15.22
C GLU A 195 6.74 -1.96 16.30
N PRO A 196 7.91 -2.61 16.41
CA PRO A 196 8.95 -2.19 17.33
C PRO A 196 9.62 -0.88 16.87
N VAL A 197 10.18 -0.11 17.81
CA VAL A 197 10.83 1.18 17.51
C VAL A 197 12.24 0.95 16.95
N THR A 198 12.30 0.48 15.71
CA THR A 198 13.54 0.16 14.97
C THR A 198 13.58 0.92 13.65
N LEU A 199 14.76 1.00 13.03
CA LEU A 199 14.91 1.65 11.73
C LEU A 199 14.07 0.96 10.65
N ASP A 200 14.15 -0.37 10.55
CA ASP A 200 13.42 -1.12 9.52
C ASP A 200 11.91 -0.95 9.65
N ALA A 201 11.39 -1.05 10.87
CA ALA A 201 9.97 -0.85 11.17
C ALA A 201 9.50 0.58 10.86
N TYR A 202 10.33 1.59 11.15
CA TYR A 202 10.02 2.98 10.82
C TYR A 202 9.95 3.19 9.31
N ILE A 203 10.93 2.67 8.56
CA ILE A 203 10.96 2.80 7.10
C ILE A 203 9.79 2.03 6.45
N ALA A 204 9.51 0.80 6.90
CA ALA A 204 8.35 0.03 6.42
C ALA A 204 7.03 0.76 6.71
N THR A 205 6.91 1.40 7.87
CA THR A 205 5.75 2.23 8.21
C THR A 205 5.57 3.38 7.21
N LEU A 206 6.64 4.07 6.81
CA LEU A 206 6.53 5.18 5.84
C LEU A 206 6.01 4.72 4.47
N TYR A 207 6.35 3.52 4.04
CA TYR A 207 5.80 2.94 2.81
C TYR A 207 4.33 2.54 2.97
N LEU A 208 3.98 1.87 4.07
CA LEU A 208 2.60 1.47 4.34
C LEU A 208 1.63 2.65 4.47
N LEU A 209 2.14 3.82 4.91
CA LEU A 209 1.35 5.05 4.94
C LEU A 209 1.00 5.56 3.55
N ASP A 210 1.83 5.32 2.52
CA ASP A 210 1.47 5.67 1.14
C ASP A 210 0.26 4.84 0.67
N ASP A 211 0.26 3.54 0.98
CA ASP A 211 -0.86 2.64 0.66
C ASP A 211 -2.13 3.05 1.44
N GLN A 212 -2.02 3.29 2.75
CA GLN A 212 -3.16 3.71 3.57
C GLN A 212 -3.78 5.03 3.09
N ILE A 213 -2.98 5.98 2.60
CA ILE A 213 -3.47 7.24 2.03
C ILE A 213 -4.21 6.99 0.71
N GLY A 214 -3.70 6.09 -0.14
CA GLY A 214 -4.39 5.70 -1.37
C GLY A 214 -5.74 5.07 -1.12
N LEU A 215 -5.83 4.13 -0.16
CA LEU A 215 -7.08 3.52 0.28
C LEU A 215 -8.08 4.58 0.78
N ILE A 216 -7.64 5.53 1.63
CA ILE A 216 -8.50 6.60 2.14
C ILE A 216 -9.03 7.50 1.00
N ARG A 217 -8.28 7.66 -0.09
CA ARG A 217 -8.76 8.44 -1.25
C ARG A 217 -9.71 7.63 -2.12
N GLY A 218 -9.40 6.36 -2.39
CA GLY A 218 -10.22 5.50 -3.26
C GLY A 218 -11.60 5.24 -2.68
N TYR A 219 -11.66 4.97 -1.37
CA TYR A 219 -12.93 4.68 -0.72
C TYR A 219 -13.80 5.92 -0.45
N GLU A 220 -13.33 7.15 -0.69
CA GLU A 220 -14.11 8.39 -0.46
C GLU A 220 -15.46 8.38 -1.20
N TYR A 221 -15.50 7.76 -2.39
CA TYR A 221 -16.68 7.74 -3.25
C TYR A 221 -17.69 6.66 -2.92
N TYR A 222 -17.27 5.61 -2.21
CA TYR A 222 -18.17 4.62 -1.62
C TYR A 222 -18.91 5.19 -0.40
N VAL A 223 -18.48 6.34 0.11
CA VAL A 223 -19.09 6.89 1.33
C VAL A 223 -20.44 7.54 1.04
N ASP A 224 -21.46 6.83 1.51
CA ASP A 224 -22.83 7.28 1.61
C ASP A 224 -22.97 8.66 2.27
N LYS A 225 -23.90 9.49 1.77
CA LYS A 225 -24.08 10.90 2.20
C LYS A 225 -24.12 11.11 3.72
N PRO A 226 -24.79 10.26 4.53
CA PRO A 226 -24.82 10.41 5.99
C PRO A 226 -23.44 10.27 6.67
N TRP A 227 -22.49 9.58 6.04
CA TRP A 227 -21.19 9.23 6.62
C TRP A 227 -20.04 10.07 6.07
N ARG A 228 -20.24 10.81 4.96
CA ARG A 228 -19.19 11.64 4.32
C ARG A 228 -18.50 12.58 5.31
N ALA A 229 -19.25 13.22 6.20
CA ALA A 229 -18.69 14.13 7.20
C ALA A 229 -17.76 13.40 8.19
N ASP A 230 -18.10 12.18 8.59
CA ASP A 230 -17.25 11.37 9.48
C ASP A 230 -16.03 10.81 8.72
N TYR A 231 -16.19 10.50 7.43
CA TYR A 231 -15.09 10.02 6.59
C TYR A 231 -14.06 11.11 6.26
N LEU A 232 -14.50 12.36 6.06
CA LEU A 232 -13.60 13.51 5.86
C LEU A 232 -12.58 13.66 7.00
N VAL A 233 -12.89 13.16 8.20
CA VAL A 233 -11.95 13.14 9.34
C VAL A 233 -10.76 12.18 9.12
N LEU A 234 -10.92 11.16 8.26
CA LEU A 234 -9.83 10.32 7.76
C LEU A 234 -9.01 11.08 6.69
N VAL A 235 -9.68 11.82 5.81
CA VAL A 235 -9.01 12.66 4.80
C VAL A 235 -8.14 13.74 5.46
N ASP A 236 -8.65 14.42 6.49
CA ASP A 236 -7.90 15.42 7.26
C ASP A 236 -6.65 14.84 7.95
N TRP A 237 -6.71 13.57 8.35
CA TRP A 237 -5.55 12.86 8.89
C TRP A 237 -4.44 12.73 7.85
N THR A 238 -4.77 12.42 6.58
CA THR A 238 -3.78 12.32 5.50
C THR A 238 -3.03 13.65 5.29
N ASN A 239 -3.73 14.78 5.35
CA ASN A 239 -3.15 16.12 5.20
C ASN A 239 -2.17 16.46 6.32
N THR A 240 -2.52 16.06 7.54
CA THR A 240 -1.68 16.28 8.74
C THR A 240 -0.39 15.46 8.66
N TYR A 241 -0.47 14.20 8.20
CA TYR A 241 0.70 13.37 7.97
C TYR A 241 1.60 13.93 6.85
N ALA A 242 1.03 14.28 5.69
CA ALA A 242 1.78 14.77 4.55
C ALA A 242 2.67 15.98 4.88
N THR A 243 2.14 16.91 5.69
CA THR A 243 2.91 18.07 6.18
C THR A 243 4.15 17.63 6.96
N SER A 244 3.98 16.69 7.90
CA SER A 244 5.06 16.19 8.76
C SER A 244 6.10 15.38 7.96
N TYR A 245 5.62 14.57 7.01
CA TYR A 245 6.47 13.78 6.11
C TYR A 245 7.38 14.68 5.26
N TYR A 246 6.84 15.75 4.66
CA TYR A 246 7.64 16.63 3.81
C TYR A 246 8.64 17.50 4.58
N GLU A 247 8.36 17.82 5.85
CA GLU A 247 9.35 18.43 6.74
C GLU A 247 10.53 17.50 6.99
N TRP A 248 10.27 16.21 7.27
CA TRP A 248 11.32 15.19 7.40
C TRP A 248 12.10 15.02 6.09
N GLU A 249 11.40 14.84 4.97
CA GLU A 249 11.97 14.64 3.63
C GLU A 249 12.94 15.77 3.27
N THR A 250 12.55 17.02 3.53
CA THR A 250 13.37 18.20 3.26
C THR A 250 14.62 18.26 4.15
N SER A 251 14.56 17.67 5.34
CA SER A 251 15.68 17.67 6.30
C SER A 251 16.75 16.61 5.98
N VAL A 252 16.41 15.59 5.19
CA VAL A 252 17.31 14.46 4.88
C VAL A 252 18.04 14.72 3.56
N SER A 253 19.37 14.61 3.60
CA SER A 253 20.22 14.68 2.41
C SER A 253 20.20 13.35 1.64
N TYR A 254 20.38 13.44 0.31
CA TYR A 254 20.40 12.28 -0.57
C TYR A 254 21.65 12.32 -1.46
N ASP A 255 22.32 11.18 -1.58
CA ASP A 255 23.40 10.99 -2.54
C ASP A 255 22.82 10.60 -3.89
N TRP A 256 22.82 11.54 -4.84
CA TRP A 256 22.30 11.33 -6.19
C TRP A 256 23.08 10.30 -7.00
N ALA A 257 24.22 9.79 -6.54
CA ALA A 257 24.83 8.61 -7.17
C ALA A 257 23.99 7.34 -6.95
N LEU A 258 23.12 7.31 -5.94
CA LEU A 258 22.28 6.15 -5.64
C LEU A 258 21.23 5.86 -6.72
N VAL A 259 20.73 6.88 -7.44
CA VAL A 259 19.78 6.67 -8.55
C VAL A 259 20.39 5.99 -9.76
N ASP A 260 21.72 6.04 -9.91
CA ASP A 260 22.45 5.35 -10.97
C ASP A 260 22.85 3.92 -10.56
N THR A 261 22.54 3.49 -9.34
CA THR A 261 22.75 2.10 -8.91
C THR A 261 21.66 1.20 -9.46
N THR A 262 22.00 -0.05 -9.74
CA THR A 262 21.03 -1.03 -10.24
C THR A 262 20.48 -1.87 -9.10
N VAL A 263 19.18 -2.14 -9.16
CA VAL A 263 18.51 -3.13 -8.31
C VAL A 263 18.07 -4.33 -9.14
N ASP A 264 18.00 -5.49 -8.48
CA ASP A 264 17.46 -6.70 -9.06
C ASP A 264 15.93 -6.59 -9.13
N ILE A 265 15.36 -6.93 -10.27
CA ILE A 265 13.92 -7.09 -10.43
C ILE A 265 13.60 -8.57 -10.25
N ASP A 266 12.81 -8.89 -9.23
CA ASP A 266 12.41 -10.26 -8.97
C ASP A 266 11.50 -10.78 -10.08
N HIS A 267 11.50 -12.10 -10.30
CA HIS A 267 10.73 -12.72 -11.40
C HIS A 267 9.21 -12.50 -11.29
N GLY A 268 8.68 -12.18 -10.11
CA GLY A 268 7.29 -11.80 -9.89
C GLY A 268 6.98 -10.33 -10.17
N GLU A 269 8.00 -9.47 -10.17
CA GLU A 269 7.88 -8.02 -10.33
C GLU A 269 8.12 -7.61 -11.79
N ASP A 270 7.46 -8.27 -12.75
CA ASP A 270 7.62 -7.85 -14.15
C ASP A 270 7.21 -6.38 -14.30
N VAL A 271 8.12 -5.58 -14.84
CA VAL A 271 7.95 -4.16 -15.16
C VAL A 271 8.02 -3.93 -16.68
N THR A 272 8.26 -4.99 -17.45
CA THR A 272 8.52 -4.89 -18.89
C THR A 272 7.21 -4.86 -19.66
N VAL A 273 6.96 -3.77 -20.37
CA VAL A 273 5.87 -3.69 -21.33
C VAL A 273 6.32 -4.34 -22.64
N SER A 274 5.59 -5.38 -23.07
CA SER A 274 5.83 -6.09 -24.34
C SER A 274 5.19 -5.38 -25.55
N GLU A 275 4.21 -4.52 -25.29
CA GLU A 275 3.48 -3.76 -26.29
C GLU A 275 4.33 -2.59 -26.82
N SER A 276 4.24 -2.32 -28.12
CA SER A 276 4.86 -1.14 -28.70
C SER A 276 4.08 0.11 -28.29
N VAL A 277 4.65 0.87 -27.36
CA VAL A 277 4.21 2.22 -27.00
C VAL A 277 5.24 3.21 -27.55
N SER A 278 4.80 4.14 -28.37
CA SER A 278 5.64 5.20 -28.95
C SER A 278 6.00 6.28 -27.92
N GLU A 279 7.11 6.99 -28.14
CA GLU A 279 7.45 8.14 -27.30
C GLU A 279 6.40 9.24 -27.39
N GLU A 280 5.76 9.40 -28.55
CA GLU A 280 4.63 10.31 -28.73
C GLU A 280 3.44 9.93 -27.85
N GLU A 281 3.10 8.64 -27.74
CA GLU A 281 2.04 8.15 -26.84
C GLU A 281 2.40 8.44 -25.38
N ILE A 282 3.62 8.14 -24.95
CA ILE A 282 4.09 8.42 -23.57
C ILE A 282 4.02 9.93 -23.27
N ASN A 283 4.52 10.77 -24.18
CA ASN A 283 4.51 12.22 -24.01
C ASN A 283 3.08 12.80 -24.07
N SER A 284 2.16 12.15 -24.79
CA SER A 284 0.76 12.57 -24.83
C SER A 284 0.05 12.34 -23.49
N GLU A 285 0.43 11.29 -22.75
CA GLU A 285 -0.11 11.08 -21.39
C GLU A 285 0.45 12.09 -20.37
N GLU A 286 1.66 12.60 -20.58
CA GLU A 286 2.19 13.74 -19.81
C GLU A 286 1.40 15.05 -20.04
N ALA A 287 0.68 15.16 -21.17
CA ALA A 287 -0.21 16.29 -21.49
C ALA A 287 -1.66 16.02 -21.06
N TYR A 288 -2.12 14.77 -21.09
CA TYR A 288 -3.37 14.30 -20.46
C TYR A 288 -3.45 14.73 -18.99
N ALA A 289 -2.32 14.66 -18.27
CA ALA A 289 -2.18 15.13 -16.89
C ALA A 289 -2.50 16.63 -16.68
N GLU A 290 -2.46 17.47 -17.71
CA GLU A 290 -2.58 18.93 -17.60
C GLU A 290 -3.91 19.50 -18.12
N HIS A 291 -4.65 18.76 -18.96
CA HIS A 291 -5.74 19.34 -19.76
C HIS A 291 -7.11 18.68 -19.59
N GLU A 292 -7.19 17.47 -19.06
CA GLU A 292 -8.47 16.78 -18.82
C GLU A 292 -8.97 16.99 -17.39
N SER A 293 -10.28 17.00 -17.17
CA SER A 293 -10.86 17.10 -15.82
C SER A 293 -11.99 16.07 -15.70
N PHE A 294 -11.87 15.19 -14.72
CA PHE A 294 -12.85 14.12 -14.44
C PHE A 294 -13.67 14.44 -13.19
N ASP A 295 -14.12 15.69 -13.07
CA ASP A 295 -14.94 16.08 -11.95
C ASP A 295 -16.30 15.38 -12.01
N MET A 296 -16.63 14.73 -10.90
CA MET A 296 -17.91 14.07 -10.68
C MET A 296 -18.85 15.04 -9.97
N SER A 297 -20.07 15.19 -10.48
CA SER A 297 -21.09 15.98 -9.81
C SER A 297 -21.64 15.25 -8.57
N GLU A 298 -22.29 15.97 -7.65
CA GLU A 298 -22.92 15.34 -6.48
C GLU A 298 -23.95 14.27 -6.89
N SER A 299 -24.71 14.51 -7.96
CA SER A 299 -25.70 13.56 -8.46
C SER A 299 -25.07 12.32 -9.10
N GLU A 300 -23.94 12.48 -9.79
CA GLU A 300 -23.18 11.33 -10.34
C GLU A 300 -22.55 10.50 -9.21
N GLY A 301 -22.08 11.15 -8.14
CA GLY A 301 -21.58 10.44 -6.96
C GLY A 301 -22.67 9.70 -6.19
N GLU A 302 -23.90 10.22 -6.17
CA GLU A 302 -25.07 9.53 -5.59
C GLU A 302 -25.52 8.33 -6.46
N GLU A 303 -25.38 8.43 -7.80
CA GLU A 303 -25.64 7.32 -8.73
C GLU A 303 -24.67 6.15 -8.50
N VAL A 304 -23.36 6.43 -8.48
CA VAL A 304 -22.32 5.40 -8.30
C VAL A 304 -22.43 4.70 -6.95
N ALA A 305 -22.70 5.45 -5.87
CA ALA A 305 -22.85 4.86 -4.54
C ALA A 305 -24.10 3.96 -4.41
N ALA A 306 -25.16 4.22 -5.20
CA ALA A 306 -26.42 3.48 -5.11
C ALA A 306 -26.44 2.18 -5.94
N GLU A 307 -25.59 2.03 -6.96
CA GLU A 307 -25.55 0.81 -7.80
C GLU A 307 -24.92 -0.40 -7.05
N GLU A 308 -23.95 -0.16 -6.17
CA GLU A 308 -23.25 -1.20 -5.37
C GLU A 308 -24.13 -1.84 -4.28
N ASP A 309 -25.09 -1.11 -3.72
CA ASP A 309 -26.00 -1.58 -2.66
C ASP A 309 -26.95 -2.70 -3.16
N THR A 310 -26.93 -3.01 -4.46
CA THR A 310 -27.81 -3.99 -5.12
C THR A 310 -27.13 -5.23 -5.69
N ASP A 311 -25.79 -5.32 -5.70
CA ASP A 311 -25.09 -6.45 -6.32
C ASP A 311 -24.76 -7.57 -5.31
N GLU A 312 -25.44 -8.69 -5.46
CA GLU A 312 -25.17 -9.94 -4.74
C GLU A 312 -23.80 -10.50 -5.16
N GLU A 313 -22.83 -10.48 -4.23
CA GLU A 313 -21.67 -11.38 -4.16
C GLU A 313 -21.03 -11.70 -5.52
N VAL A 314 -20.28 -10.75 -6.10
CA VAL A 314 -19.37 -11.08 -7.21
C VAL A 314 -18.12 -11.71 -6.61
N ALA A 315 -18.11 -13.04 -6.58
CA ALA A 315 -16.96 -13.84 -6.21
C ALA A 315 -15.71 -13.33 -6.94
N SER A 316 -14.73 -12.86 -6.17
CA SER A 316 -13.42 -12.41 -6.61
C SER A 316 -12.70 -13.56 -7.31
N ALA A 317 -12.76 -13.60 -8.64
CA ALA A 317 -11.76 -14.32 -9.41
C ALA A 317 -10.46 -13.50 -9.35
N ASP A 318 -9.41 -14.07 -8.76
CA ASP A 318 -8.10 -13.42 -8.56
C ASP A 318 -7.47 -12.85 -9.86
N ASP A 319 -7.96 -13.25 -11.03
CA ASP A 319 -7.49 -12.80 -12.35
C ASP A 319 -8.02 -11.41 -12.75
N ASP A 320 -9.01 -10.87 -12.02
CA ASP A 320 -9.68 -9.61 -12.35
C ASP A 320 -9.20 -8.41 -11.51
N SER A 321 -8.33 -8.64 -10.52
CA SER A 321 -7.79 -7.61 -9.63
C SER A 321 -6.44 -7.08 -10.13
N MET A 322 -6.23 -5.78 -9.93
CA MET A 322 -4.90 -5.15 -10.06
C MET A 322 -3.99 -5.42 -8.86
N GLU A 323 -4.51 -6.02 -7.80
CA GLU A 323 -3.69 -6.51 -6.69
C GLU A 323 -2.86 -7.71 -7.15
N ASP A 324 -1.60 -7.76 -6.72
CA ASP A 324 -0.85 -8.99 -6.78
C ASP A 324 -1.39 -9.89 -5.67
N ALA A 325 -1.62 -11.17 -5.98
CA ALA A 325 -2.04 -12.15 -5.00
C ALA A 325 -0.83 -12.49 -4.11
N SER A 326 -0.36 -11.52 -3.34
CA SER A 326 0.39 -11.75 -2.11
C SER A 326 -0.59 -11.79 -0.94
N ASP A 327 -1.66 -12.57 -1.09
CA ASP A 327 -2.44 -13.05 0.04
C ASP A 327 -1.74 -14.31 0.52
N ASP A 328 -1.00 -14.18 1.63
CA ASP A 328 -0.56 -15.33 2.43
C ASP A 328 -1.79 -15.91 3.12
N GLU A 329 -2.65 -16.54 2.32
CA GLU A 329 -3.60 -17.57 2.75
C GLU A 329 -2.78 -18.81 3.14
N GLY A 330 -2.23 -18.74 4.35
CA GLY A 330 -1.62 -19.86 5.05
C GLY A 330 -2.63 -20.48 6.01
N GLU A 331 -3.37 -21.47 5.51
CA GLU A 331 -4.36 -22.29 6.20
C GLU A 331 -3.86 -22.94 7.51
N ASP A 332 -4.86 -23.40 8.28
CA ASP A 332 -4.90 -24.69 8.96
C ASP A 332 -4.74 -24.69 10.50
N VAL A 333 -5.86 -24.44 11.17
CA VAL A 333 -6.13 -24.93 12.53
C VAL A 333 -6.32 -26.45 12.48
N SER A 334 -5.22 -27.19 12.51
CA SER A 334 -5.25 -28.61 12.82
C SER A 334 -4.98 -28.86 14.32
N ASP A 335 -5.93 -29.54 14.94
CA ASP A 335 -5.90 -30.08 16.30
C ASP A 335 -4.65 -30.91 16.59
N ALA A 336 -4.05 -30.71 17.77
CA ALA A 336 -3.38 -31.76 18.53
C ALA A 336 -3.17 -31.35 20.00
N ASP A 337 -4.15 -31.72 20.82
CA ASP A 337 -3.95 -32.51 22.05
C ASP A 337 -2.70 -32.24 22.91
N SER A 338 -2.90 -31.57 24.04
CA SER A 338 -2.25 -31.98 25.27
C SER A 338 -3.16 -31.66 26.45
N GLY A 339 -4.03 -32.61 26.78
CA GLY A 339 -4.53 -32.72 28.14
C GLY A 339 -3.35 -32.86 29.11
N ASN A 340 -3.32 -32.04 30.15
CA ASN A 340 -2.95 -32.51 31.47
C ASN A 340 -3.62 -31.63 32.51
N ASP A 341 -4.81 -32.10 32.90
CA ASP A 341 -5.51 -31.77 34.11
C ASP A 341 -4.78 -32.49 35.26
N GLU A 342 -4.08 -31.75 36.12
CA GLU A 342 -3.65 -32.25 37.42
C GLU A 342 -4.35 -31.46 38.52
N GLY A 343 -5.65 -31.74 38.66
CA GLY A 343 -6.31 -31.70 39.95
C GLY A 343 -5.82 -32.87 40.81
N ALA A 344 -5.07 -32.56 41.86
CA ALA A 344 -4.72 -33.49 42.92
C ALA A 344 -5.46 -33.07 44.19
N ASP A 345 -6.49 -33.82 44.56
CA ASP A 345 -7.03 -33.83 45.92
C ASP A 345 -7.30 -35.28 46.37
N ASP A 346 -6.72 -35.58 47.54
CA ASP A 346 -7.06 -36.58 48.55
C ASP A 346 -7.12 -38.08 48.22
N ASN A 347 -6.17 -38.83 48.80
CA ASN A 347 -6.55 -39.81 49.81
C ASN A 347 -5.40 -40.09 50.81
N GLY A 348 -5.80 -40.35 52.06
CA GLY A 348 -4.94 -40.31 53.24
C GLY A 348 -4.08 -41.54 53.50
N GLY A 349 -3.24 -41.41 54.53
CA GLY A 349 -2.40 -42.48 55.05
C GLY A 349 -1.42 -41.95 56.09
N ASP A 350 -1.86 -41.91 57.34
CA ASP A 350 -1.05 -41.71 58.53
C ASP A 350 0.07 -42.77 58.65
N ASP A 351 1.23 -42.37 59.18
CA ASP A 351 1.90 -42.91 60.38
C ASP A 351 3.44 -42.89 60.34
N ASP A 352 3.95 -42.37 61.47
CA ASP A 352 5.18 -42.72 62.20
C ASP A 352 6.60 -42.27 61.81
N GLY A 353 7.15 -41.46 62.72
CA GLY A 353 8.51 -41.58 63.28
C GLY A 353 9.60 -40.82 62.51
N GLY A 354 10.27 -39.79 63.02
CA GLY A 354 10.77 -39.62 64.37
C GLY A 354 12.30 -39.82 64.38
N GLY A 355 13.04 -38.69 64.35
CA GLY A 355 14.41 -38.49 64.87
C GLY A 355 15.56 -39.42 64.44
N ASP A 356 16.68 -38.87 64.00
CA ASP A 356 17.85 -38.60 64.86
C ASP A 356 19.08 -38.16 64.02
N ASP A 357 19.97 -37.43 64.70
CA ASP A 357 21.38 -37.15 64.42
C ASP A 357 21.75 -36.33 63.17
N GLY A 358 22.51 -35.24 63.25
CA GLY A 358 23.33 -34.73 64.33
C GLY A 358 24.64 -34.15 63.78
N ARG A 359 24.94 -32.90 64.18
CA ARG A 359 26.28 -32.26 64.25
C ARG A 359 26.94 -31.95 62.88
N ARG A 360 27.47 -30.75 62.62
CA ARG A 360 28.12 -29.77 63.52
C ARG A 360 28.18 -28.41 62.85
#